data_AF-A0A962G3F2-F1
#
_entry.id   AF-A0A962G3F2-F1
#
_cell.length_a   1.000
_cell.length_b   1.000
_cell.length_c   1.000
_cell.angle_alpha   90.00
_cell.angle_beta   90.00
_cell.angle_gamma   90.00
#
_symmetry.space_group_name_H-M   'P 1'
#
loop_
_entity.id
_entity.type
_entity.pdbx_description
1 polymer ?
#
loop_
_entity_poly.entity_id
_entity_poly.type
_entity_poly.pdbx_seq_one_letter_code
_entity_poly.pdbx_strand_id
1 'polypeptide(L)'
;MSTHRTSLRRYFLSGLITLLPLWLTVIVFRFVFALLSDLSRPVVTPLLARLSNAFPISLGWLGAPWVQTALALVATLVVIIAVGMMAHWVIGQRLLRWFEAMVQRVPVASMIYGAVRKLIDILQTKPEGAQRVVLIDFPNRDMKAIGFVTRILHDEHSGRELAAVYVPTTPNPT
;
A
#
# COMPACT_ATOMS: atom_id res chain seq x y z
N MET A 1 12.07 40.79 28.88
CA MET A 1 10.62 40.57 28.65
C MET A 1 10.40 40.26 27.18
N SER A 2 10.27 38.98 26.82
CA SER A 2 10.03 38.54 25.44
C SER A 2 8.54 38.63 25.11
N THR A 3 8.15 39.65 24.36
CA THR A 3 6.78 39.79 23.84
C THR A 3 6.46 38.68 22.87
N HIS A 4 5.65 37.72 23.31
CA HIS A 4 4.97 36.73 22.47
C HIS A 4 3.99 37.43 21.50
N ARG A 5 4.48 37.92 20.37
CA ARG A 5 3.62 38.17 19.20
C ARG A 5 3.36 36.82 18.54
N THR A 6 2.41 36.07 19.08
CA THR A 6 1.90 34.85 18.45
C THR A 6 1.18 35.26 17.18
N SER A 7 1.96 35.24 16.09
CA SER A 7 1.66 35.76 14.78
C SER A 7 0.34 35.21 14.25
N LEU A 8 -0.51 36.09 13.70
CA LEU A 8 -1.67 35.76 12.87
C LEU A 8 -1.37 34.62 11.87
N ARG A 9 -0.12 34.55 11.39
CA ARG A 9 0.44 33.49 10.55
C ARG A 9 0.33 32.09 11.15
N ARG A 10 0.50 31.92 12.47
CA ARG A 10 0.41 30.61 13.14
C ARG A 10 -1.02 30.10 13.20
N TYR A 11 -1.98 30.99 13.44
CA TYR A 11 -3.40 30.66 13.36
C TYR A 11 -3.84 30.36 11.93
N PHE A 12 -3.37 31.14 10.95
CA PHE A 12 -3.59 30.87 9.53
C PHE A 12 -2.98 29.52 9.09
N LEU A 13 -1.73 29.23 9.46
CA LEU A 13 -1.09 27.93 9.16
C LEU A 13 -1.84 26.79 9.84
N SER A 14 -2.24 26.94 11.11
CA SER A 14 -3.00 25.90 11.80
C SER A 14 -4.33 25.67 11.12
N GLY A 15 -5.08 26.72 10.78
CA GLY A 15 -6.34 26.61 10.05
C GLY A 15 -6.16 25.98 8.67
N LEU A 16 -5.11 26.34 7.94
CA LEU A 16 -4.76 25.75 6.64
C LEU A 16 -4.45 24.25 6.78
N ILE A 17 -3.65 23.86 7.78
CA ILE A 17 -3.31 22.47 8.05
C ILE A 17 -4.56 21.67 8.48
N THR A 18 -5.47 22.28 9.24
CA THR A 18 -6.73 21.66 9.64
C THR A 18 -7.71 21.50 8.48
N LEU A 19 -7.74 22.44 7.53
CA LEU A 19 -8.59 22.39 6.32
C LEU A 19 -7.98 21.54 5.20
N LEU A 20 -6.67 21.33 5.20
CA LEU A 20 -5.92 20.56 4.20
C LEU A 20 -6.53 19.18 3.91
N PRO A 21 -6.91 18.36 4.91
CA PRO A 21 -7.46 17.03 4.68
C PRO A 21 -8.82 17.09 3.96
N LEU A 22 -9.66 18.06 4.31
CA LEU A 22 -10.97 18.28 3.69
C LEU A 22 -10.85 18.77 2.25
N TRP A 23 -9.94 19.70 1.98
CA TRP A 23 -9.66 20.15 0.62
C TRP A 23 -9.10 19.02 -0.25
N LEU A 24 -8.25 18.19 0.35
CA LEU A 24 -7.67 17.02 -0.29
C LEU A 24 -8.74 16.00 -0.71
N THR A 25 -9.67 15.65 0.17
CA THR A 25 -10.73 14.69 -0.20
C THR A 25 -11.53 15.18 -1.40
N VAL A 26 -11.87 16.47 -1.45
CA VAL A 26 -12.60 17.08 -2.59
C VAL A 26 -11.82 16.94 -3.90
N ILE A 27 -10.50 17.19 -3.89
CA ILE A 27 -9.68 17.07 -5.10
C ILE A 27 -9.58 15.62 -5.58
N VAL A 28 -9.35 14.68 -4.66
CA VAL A 28 -9.28 13.26 -5.01
C VAL A 28 -10.60 12.80 -5.59
N PHE A 29 -11.72 13.20 -4.98
CA PHE A 29 -13.06 12.85 -5.47
C PHE A 29 -13.31 13.41 -6.88
N ARG A 30 -12.99 14.69 -7.12
CA ARG A 30 -13.14 15.32 -8.44
C ARG A 30 -12.27 14.66 -9.49
N PHE A 31 -11.04 14.29 -9.14
CA PHE A 31 -10.14 13.59 -10.05
C PHE A 31 -10.68 12.21 -10.41
N VAL A 32 -11.03 11.39 -9.42
CA VAL A 32 -11.59 10.05 -9.64
C VAL A 32 -12.86 10.14 -10.49
N PHE A 33 -13.71 11.13 -10.22
CA PHE A 33 -14.94 11.33 -10.96
C PHE A 33 -14.72 11.77 -12.41
N ALA A 34 -13.79 12.71 -12.67
CA ALA A 34 -13.45 13.14 -14.03
C ALA A 34 -12.90 11.98 -14.87
N LEU A 35 -12.01 11.22 -14.25
CA LEU A 35 -11.33 10.09 -14.82
C LEU A 35 -12.27 8.89 -15.09
N LEU A 36 -13.20 8.61 -14.18
CA LEU A 36 -14.29 7.65 -14.41
C LEU A 36 -15.24 8.16 -15.48
N SER A 37 -15.58 9.45 -15.49
CA SER A 37 -16.45 10.05 -16.50
C SER A 37 -15.84 9.96 -17.90
N ASP A 38 -14.54 10.23 -18.04
CA ASP A 38 -13.86 10.19 -19.34
C ASP A 38 -13.71 8.76 -19.87
N LEU A 39 -13.50 7.77 -18.98
CA LEU A 39 -13.42 6.36 -19.36
C LEU A 39 -14.80 5.73 -19.63
N SER A 40 -15.83 6.18 -18.90
CA SER A 40 -17.18 5.61 -18.97
C SER A 40 -18.04 6.20 -20.09
N ARG A 41 -17.78 7.43 -20.53
CA ARG A 41 -18.50 8.10 -21.64
C ARG A 41 -18.70 7.23 -22.90
N PRO A 42 -17.70 6.49 -23.42
CA PRO A 42 -17.90 5.67 -24.62
C PRO A 42 -18.63 4.33 -24.38
N VAL A 43 -18.73 3.86 -23.13
CA VAL A 43 -19.31 2.55 -22.78
C VAL A 43 -20.70 2.67 -22.15
N VAL A 44 -20.90 3.68 -21.30
CA VAL A 44 -22.12 3.86 -20.50
C VAL A 44 -23.25 4.51 -21.30
N THR A 45 -22.95 5.39 -22.26
CA THR A 45 -23.96 6.02 -23.11
C THR A 45 -24.81 5.03 -23.93
N PRO A 46 -24.27 3.97 -24.56
CA PRO A 46 -25.10 2.97 -25.24
C PRO A 46 -25.73 1.93 -24.29
N LEU A 47 -25.14 1.67 -23.12
CA LEU A 47 -25.64 0.68 -22.16
C LEU A 47 -26.82 1.17 -21.32
N LEU A 48 -26.81 2.44 -20.87
CA LEU A 48 -27.91 3.01 -20.07
C LEU A 48 -29.22 3.05 -20.86
N ALA A 49 -29.15 3.24 -22.18
CA ALA A 49 -30.29 3.18 -23.09
C ALA A 49 -30.89 1.76 -23.23
N ARG A 50 -30.09 0.71 -23.03
CA ARG A 50 -30.56 -0.69 -23.05
C ARG A 50 -31.08 -1.17 -21.70
N LEU A 51 -30.58 -0.62 -20.60
CA LEU A 51 -30.87 -1.09 -19.25
C LEU A 51 -32.18 -0.53 -18.67
N SER A 52 -32.68 0.61 -19.15
CA SER A 52 -33.94 1.20 -18.65
C SER A 52 -35.19 0.37 -18.95
N ASN A 53 -35.09 -0.72 -19.73
CA ASN A 53 -36.20 -1.57 -20.14
C ASN A 53 -36.34 -2.89 -19.35
N ALA A 54 -35.44 -3.22 -18.42
CA ALA A 54 -35.22 -4.65 -18.12
C ALA A 54 -35.79 -5.24 -16.82
N PHE A 55 -35.79 -4.62 -15.62
CA PHE A 55 -36.11 -5.42 -14.40
C PHE A 55 -36.80 -4.69 -13.23
N PRO A 56 -38.13 -4.82 -13.10
CA PRO A 56 -38.89 -4.62 -11.87
C PRO A 56 -39.23 -5.96 -11.17
N ILE A 57 -38.93 -6.06 -9.86
CA ILE A 57 -39.67 -6.83 -8.83
C ILE A 57 -39.65 -8.38 -8.92
N SER A 58 -38.87 -9.10 -8.07
CA SER A 58 -39.16 -10.52 -7.72
C SER A 58 -38.39 -11.16 -6.54
N LEU A 59 -37.99 -10.46 -5.46
CA LEU A 59 -37.21 -11.09 -4.37
C LEU A 59 -37.67 -10.68 -2.94
N GLY A 60 -38.94 -10.95 -2.59
CA GLY A 60 -39.53 -10.58 -1.29
C GLY A 60 -39.03 -11.37 -0.06
N TRP A 61 -38.33 -12.48 -0.24
CA TRP A 61 -37.76 -13.31 0.84
C TRP A 61 -36.30 -12.95 1.17
N LEU A 62 -35.63 -12.20 0.28
CA LEU A 62 -34.34 -11.56 0.51
C LEU A 62 -34.46 -10.21 1.25
N GLY A 63 -35.67 -9.82 1.64
CA GLY A 63 -35.95 -8.59 2.41
C GLY A 63 -35.63 -8.68 3.90
N ALA A 64 -35.38 -9.88 4.43
CA ALA A 64 -35.08 -10.06 5.84
C ALA A 64 -33.71 -9.44 6.18
N PRO A 65 -33.62 -8.49 7.15
CA PRO A 65 -32.40 -7.73 7.40
C PRO A 65 -31.16 -8.59 7.71
N TRP A 66 -31.37 -9.73 8.37
CA TRP A 66 -30.30 -10.66 8.73
C TRP A 66 -29.77 -11.46 7.52
N VAL A 67 -30.64 -11.84 6.58
CA VAL A 67 -30.24 -12.52 5.33
C VAL A 67 -29.48 -11.55 4.43
N GLN A 68 -29.92 -10.29 4.33
CA GLN A 68 -29.21 -9.25 3.57
C GLN A 68 -27.81 -8.99 4.13
N THR A 69 -27.70 -8.90 5.46
CA THR A 69 -26.40 -8.68 6.12
C THR A 69 -25.46 -9.86 5.90
N ALA A 70 -25.96 -11.09 6.04
CA ALA A 70 -25.17 -12.30 5.79
C ALA A 70 -24.72 -12.39 4.32
N LEU A 71 -25.63 -12.12 3.38
CA LEU A 71 -25.33 -12.14 1.95
C LEU A 71 -24.34 -11.03 1.57
N ALA A 72 -24.47 -9.83 2.14
CA ALA A 72 -23.53 -8.74 1.93
C ALA A 72 -22.13 -9.07 2.45
N LEU A 73 -22.04 -9.73 3.61
CA LEU A 73 -20.76 -10.16 4.18
C LEU A 73 -20.09 -11.25 3.33
N VAL A 74 -20.86 -12.25 2.89
CA VAL A 74 -20.36 -13.30 1.99
C VAL A 74 -19.95 -12.71 0.64
N ALA A 75 -20.75 -11.81 0.08
CA ALA A 75 -20.41 -11.12 -1.17
C ALA A 75 -19.11 -10.31 -1.03
N THR A 76 -18.94 -9.58 0.08
CA THR A 76 -17.72 -8.83 0.37
C THR A 76 -16.50 -9.74 0.44
N LEU A 77 -16.62 -10.88 1.12
CA LEU A 77 -15.54 -11.87 1.22
C LEU A 77 -15.17 -12.44 -0.16
N VAL A 78 -16.16 -12.77 -0.98
CA VAL A 78 -15.96 -13.24 -2.36
C VAL A 78 -15.26 -12.18 -3.20
N VAL A 79 -15.64 -10.91 -3.08
CA VAL A 79 -14.95 -9.81 -3.77
C VAL A 79 -13.50 -9.70 -3.33
N ILE A 80 -13.22 -9.77 -2.02
CA ILE A 80 -11.84 -9.72 -1.49
C ILE A 80 -10.99 -10.85 -2.09
N ILE A 81 -11.51 -12.08 -2.08
CA ILE A 81 -10.81 -13.25 -2.63
C ILE A 81 -10.62 -13.09 -4.15
N ALA A 82 -11.64 -12.64 -4.88
CA ALA A 82 -11.56 -12.44 -6.32
C ALA A 82 -10.51 -11.37 -6.68
N VAL A 83 -10.45 -10.26 -5.93
CA VAL A 83 -9.42 -9.22 -6.10
C VAL A 83 -8.03 -9.78 -5.79
N GLY A 84 -7.88 -10.55 -4.70
CA GLY A 84 -6.63 -11.22 -4.35
C GLY A 84 -6.17 -12.20 -5.43
N MET A 85 -7.08 -12.99 -5.99
CA MET A 85 -6.78 -13.94 -7.07
C MET A 85 -6.40 -13.22 -8.36
N MET A 86 -7.12 -12.16 -8.73
CA MET A 86 -6.77 -11.32 -9.88
C MET A 86 -5.37 -10.71 -9.74
N ALA A 87 -4.96 -10.31 -8.54
CA ALA A 87 -3.62 -9.77 -8.31
C ALA A 87 -2.48 -10.74 -8.67
N HIS A 88 -2.73 -12.06 -8.67
CA HIS A 88 -1.77 -13.08 -9.10
C HIS A 88 -1.74 -13.28 -10.62
N TRP A 89 -2.80 -12.90 -11.34
CA TRP A 89 -2.89 -13.08 -12.79
C TRP A 89 -2.24 -11.91 -13.53
N VAL A 90 -1.60 -12.18 -14.67
CA VAL A 90 -0.88 -11.18 -15.49
C VAL A 90 -1.79 -10.00 -15.88
N ILE A 91 -3.06 -10.28 -16.17
CA ILE A 91 -4.07 -9.26 -16.49
C ILE A 91 -4.38 -8.38 -15.28
N GLY A 92 -4.53 -8.97 -14.09
CA GLY A 92 -4.78 -8.20 -12.88
C GLY A 92 -3.57 -7.37 -12.46
N GLN A 93 -2.34 -7.88 -12.61
CA GLN A 93 -1.13 -7.08 -12.44
C GLN A 93 -1.06 -5.89 -13.42
N ARG A 94 -1.58 -6.04 -14.64
CA ARG A 94 -1.64 -4.95 -15.63
C ARG A 94 -2.70 -3.91 -15.27
N LEU A 95 -3.87 -4.35 -14.82
CA LEU A 95 -4.94 -3.49 -14.28
C LEU A 95 -4.49 -2.71 -13.03
N LEU A 96 -3.84 -3.38 -12.07
CA LEU A 96 -3.30 -2.73 -10.87
C LEU A 96 -2.28 -1.66 -11.22
N ARG A 97 -1.34 -1.94 -12.14
CA ARG A 97 -0.36 -0.95 -12.62
C ARG A 97 -1.01 0.24 -13.33
N TRP A 98 -2.07 0.00 -14.09
CA TRP A 98 -2.82 1.07 -14.74
C TRP A 98 -3.55 1.95 -13.72
N PHE A 99 -4.16 1.35 -12.70
CA PHE A 99 -4.77 2.07 -11.59
C PHE A 99 -3.74 2.86 -10.78
N GLU A 100 -2.59 2.26 -10.49
CA GLU A 100 -1.46 2.90 -9.82
C GLU A 100 -0.94 4.11 -10.63
N ALA A 101 -0.80 3.97 -11.95
CA ALA A 101 -0.44 5.07 -12.86
C ALA A 101 -1.51 6.18 -12.90
N MET A 102 -2.79 5.82 -12.78
CA MET A 102 -3.90 6.77 -12.61
C MET A 102 -3.77 7.57 -11.32
N VAL A 103 -3.57 6.89 -10.19
CA VAL A 103 -3.41 7.50 -8.86
C VAL A 103 -2.17 8.40 -8.82
N GLN A 104 -1.09 7.99 -9.51
CA GLN A 104 0.13 8.78 -9.61
C GLN A 104 -0.02 10.12 -10.35
N ARG A 105 -1.04 10.27 -11.20
CA ARG A 105 -1.36 11.56 -11.87
C ARG A 105 -1.99 12.57 -10.92
N VAL A 106 -2.42 12.16 -9.73
CA VAL A 106 -2.90 13.07 -8.68
C VAL A 106 -1.77 13.34 -7.71
N PRO A 107 -1.27 14.59 -7.62
CA PRO A 107 -0.09 14.91 -6.83
C PRO A 107 -0.17 14.51 -5.35
N VAL A 108 -1.37 14.53 -4.77
CA VAL A 108 -1.55 14.24 -3.34
C VAL A 108 -1.98 12.79 -3.09
N ALA A 109 -2.78 12.20 -3.97
CA ALA A 109 -3.12 10.77 -3.85
C ALA A 109 -1.87 9.90 -4.08
N SER A 110 -0.98 10.31 -4.97
CA SER A 110 0.30 9.64 -5.22
C SER A 110 1.20 9.62 -3.98
N MET A 111 1.19 10.70 -3.18
CA MET A 111 1.97 10.80 -1.94
C MET A 111 1.48 9.80 -0.88
N ILE A 112 0.16 9.74 -0.65
CA ILE A 112 -0.45 8.85 0.34
C ILE A 112 -0.35 7.39 -0.11
N TYR A 113 -0.75 7.10 -1.34
CA TYR A 113 -0.69 5.76 -1.89
C TYR A 113 0.75 5.23 -1.94
N GLY A 114 1.70 6.07 -2.34
CA GLY A 114 3.13 5.72 -2.36
C GLY A 114 3.69 5.43 -0.96
N ALA A 115 3.27 6.18 0.07
CA ALA A 115 3.69 5.92 1.45
C ALA A 115 3.14 4.57 1.96
N VAL A 116 1.86 4.30 1.74
CA VAL A 116 1.23 3.02 2.13
C VAL A 116 1.83 1.85 1.37
N ARG A 117 2.04 2.01 0.05
CA ARG A 117 2.63 0.95 -0.78
C ARG A 117 4.03 0.59 -0.31
N LYS A 118 4.87 1.59 0.01
CA LYS A 118 6.21 1.35 0.58
C LYS A 118 6.16 0.57 1.90
N LEU A 119 5.23 0.89 2.79
CA LEU A 119 5.06 0.14 4.04
C LEU A 119 4.67 -1.31 3.77
N ILE A 120 3.75 -1.55 2.84
CA ILE A 120 3.35 -2.89 2.43
C ILE A 120 4.53 -3.65 1.82
N ASP A 121 5.29 -3.02 0.93
CA ASP A 121 6.45 -3.64 0.28
C ASP A 121 7.53 -4.02 1.32
N ILE A 122 7.76 -3.18 2.34
CA ILE A 122 8.67 -3.49 3.45
C ILE A 122 8.17 -4.70 4.25
N LEU A 123 6.86 -4.79 4.53
CA LEU A 123 6.28 -5.92 5.27
C LEU A 123 6.27 -7.22 4.46
N GLN A 124 6.19 -7.13 3.12
CA GLN A 124 6.24 -8.28 2.21
C GLN A 124 7.67 -8.74 1.94
N THR A 125 8.64 -7.83 2.01
CA THR A 125 10.06 -8.17 1.86
C THR A 125 10.51 -8.90 3.11
N LYS A 126 10.47 -10.24 3.08
CA LYS A 126 11.11 -11.05 4.11
C LYS A 126 12.59 -10.68 4.16
N PRO A 127 13.17 -10.33 5.32
CA PRO A 127 14.61 -10.17 5.43
C PRO A 127 15.25 -11.55 5.29
N GLU A 128 15.60 -11.97 4.08
CA GLU A 128 16.24 -13.27 3.82
C GLU A 128 17.69 -13.36 4.35
N GLY A 129 18.12 -12.46 5.23
CA GLY A 129 19.44 -12.52 5.86
C GLY A 129 19.63 -11.54 7.01
N ALA A 130 19.11 -10.32 6.87
CA ALA A 130 19.52 -9.14 7.64
C ALA A 130 19.24 -9.12 9.16
N GLN A 131 18.73 -10.20 9.77
CA GLN A 131 18.33 -10.19 11.19
C GLN A 131 18.76 -11.41 12.00
N ARG A 132 19.59 -12.31 11.45
CA ARG A 132 20.19 -13.37 12.28
C ARG A 132 21.44 -12.83 12.97
N VAL A 133 21.36 -12.76 14.30
CA VAL A 133 22.49 -12.45 15.17
C VAL A 133 23.30 -13.72 15.39
N VAL A 134 24.60 -13.64 15.18
CA VAL A 134 25.55 -14.74 15.36
C VAL A 134 26.68 -14.32 16.28
N LEU A 135 27.24 -15.28 17.02
CA LEU A 135 28.46 -15.09 17.81
C LEU A 135 29.61 -15.73 17.04
N ILE A 136 30.60 -14.93 16.64
CA ILE A 136 31.75 -15.38 15.84
C ILE A 136 33.06 -15.11 16.56
N ASP A 137 34.11 -15.81 16.16
CA ASP A 137 35.48 -15.51 16.59
C ASP A 137 36.05 -14.33 15.79
N PHE A 138 36.29 -13.19 16.44
CA PHE A 138 36.84 -11.99 15.82
C PHE A 138 37.47 -11.05 16.87
N PRO A 139 38.68 -10.50 16.63
CA PRO A 139 39.54 -10.69 15.46
C PRO A 139 40.37 -11.98 15.49
N ASN A 140 40.43 -12.67 16.63
CA ASN A 140 41.16 -13.93 16.81
C ASN A 140 40.28 -15.01 17.47
N ARG A 141 40.79 -16.24 17.58
CA ARG A 141 40.04 -17.42 18.05
C ARG A 141 39.66 -17.40 19.54
N ASP A 142 40.30 -16.56 20.33
CA ASP A 142 40.06 -16.47 21.77
C ASP A 142 39.05 -15.35 22.11
N MET A 143 38.63 -14.56 21.12
CA MET A 143 37.73 -13.42 21.27
C MET A 143 36.43 -13.64 20.52
N LYS A 144 35.29 -13.48 21.20
CA LYS A 144 33.96 -13.58 20.62
C LYS A 144 33.39 -12.20 20.32
N ALA A 145 32.80 -12.02 19.13
CA ALA A 145 32.10 -10.82 18.72
C ALA A 145 30.69 -11.16 18.23
N ILE A 146 29.75 -10.25 18.51
CA ILE A 146 28.39 -10.32 17.97
C ILE A 146 28.41 -9.74 16.56
N GLY A 147 27.85 -10.48 15.61
CA GLY A 147 27.71 -10.07 14.22
C GLY A 147 26.32 -10.32 13.66
N PHE A 148 26.00 -9.63 12.57
CA PHE A 148 24.75 -9.77 11.83
C PHE A 148 25.03 -10.46 10.51
N VAL A 149 24.34 -11.57 10.24
CA VAL A 149 24.40 -12.19 8.92
C VAL A 149 23.77 -11.24 7.91
N THR A 150 24.50 -10.87 6.88
CA THR A 150 23.98 -10.00 5.81
C THR A 150 23.54 -10.82 4.60
N ARG A 151 24.23 -11.93 4.33
CA ARG A 151 23.97 -12.80 3.18
C ARG A 151 24.51 -14.21 3.41
N ILE A 152 23.83 -15.22 2.87
CA ILE A 152 24.34 -16.58 2.72
C ILE A 152 24.83 -16.74 1.27
N LEU A 153 26.05 -17.23 1.13
CA LEU A 153 26.75 -17.46 -0.13
C LEU A 153 26.92 -18.97 -0.28
N HIS A 154 26.74 -19.48 -1.49
CA HIS A 154 27.10 -20.85 -1.82
C HIS A 154 28.42 -20.82 -2.56
N ASP A 155 29.44 -21.42 -1.96
CA ASP A 155 30.74 -21.56 -2.60
C ASP A 155 30.65 -22.63 -3.69
N GLU A 156 30.74 -22.21 -4.95
CA GLU A 156 30.66 -23.11 -6.12
C GLU A 156 31.78 -24.16 -6.15
N HIS A 157 32.90 -23.93 -5.47
CA HIS A 157 34.05 -24.83 -5.48
C HIS A 157 34.01 -25.87 -4.35
N SER A 158 33.59 -25.47 -3.14
CA SER A 158 33.52 -26.39 -1.99
C SER A 158 32.12 -26.94 -1.72
N GLY A 159 31.08 -26.39 -2.36
CA GLY A 159 29.68 -26.72 -2.12
C GLY A 159 29.18 -26.33 -0.73
N ARG A 160 29.95 -25.54 0.03
CA ARG A 160 29.61 -25.14 1.39
C ARG A 160 28.84 -23.83 1.41
N GLU A 161 27.90 -23.73 2.33
CA GLU A 161 27.25 -22.46 2.66
C GLU A 161 28.17 -21.62 3.54
N LEU A 162 28.47 -20.40 3.08
CA LEU A 162 29.24 -19.39 3.79
C LEU A 162 28.32 -18.23 4.19
N ALA A 163 28.47 -17.71 5.40
CA ALA A 163 27.73 -16.53 5.84
C ALA A 163 28.62 -15.29 5.79
N ALA A 164 28.18 -14.25 5.10
CA ALA A 164 28.76 -12.91 5.23
C ALA A 164 28.24 -12.28 6.52
N VAL A 165 29.15 -11.90 7.43
CA VAL A 165 28.82 -11.38 8.75
C VAL A 165 29.35 -9.95 8.90
N TYR A 166 28.49 -9.01 9.22
CA TYR A 166 28.86 -7.65 9.60
C TYR A 166 29.03 -7.55 11.12
N VAL A 167 30.19 -7.09 11.57
CA VAL A 167 30.50 -6.88 12.99
C VAL A 167 30.51 -5.37 13.26
N PRO A 168 29.49 -4.81 13.94
CA PRO A 168 29.45 -3.39 14.26
C PRO A 168 30.43 -3.10 15.40
N THR A 169 31.65 -2.70 15.05
CA THR A 169 32.60 -2.15 16.01
C THR A 169 32.38 -0.65 16.14
N THR A 170 32.46 -0.14 17.38
CA THR A 170 32.28 1.29 17.65
C THR A 170 33.48 2.12 17.17
N PRO A 171 33.26 3.35 16.67
CA PRO A 171 32.01 3.90 16.15
C PRO A 171 32.12 4.02 14.64
N ASN A 172 31.41 3.17 13.89
CA ASN A 172 31.23 3.34 12.44
C ASN A 172 30.68 4.75 12.13
N PRO A 173 31.47 5.67 11.52
CA PRO A 173 31.01 6.97 11.07
C PRO A 173 30.82 6.88 9.55
N THR A 174 29.69 6.33 9.12
CA THR A 174 29.19 6.48 7.74
C THR A 174 27.68 6.56 7.74
#